data_AF-A0A420A208-F1
#
_entry.id   AF-A0A420A208-F1
#
_cell.length_a   1.000
_cell.length_b   1.000
_cell.length_c   1.000
_cell.angle_alpha   90.00
_cell.angle_beta   90.00
_cell.angle_gamma   90.00
#
_symmetry.space_group_name_H-M   'P 1'
#
loop_
_entity.id
_entity.type
_entity.pdbx_description
1 polymer ?
#
loop_
_entity_poly.entity_id
_entity_poly.type
_entity_poly.pdbx_seq_one_letter_code
_entity_poly.pdbx_strand_id
1 'polypeptide(L)'
;MGVQKSVLHVETVTKHPFENCFVDLGGHSAEQALTVLTAAVHAAQREMNAFDWISDALPGATLKPALAFGTVGELYRSYTRPAELVRLKGVLRS
;
A
#
# COMPACT_ATOMS: atom_id res chain seq x y z
N MET A 1 26.53 -33.38 -18.42
CA MET A 1 26.96 -31.96 -18.25
C MET A 1 25.77 -31.10 -18.65
N GLY A 2 24.96 -30.47 -17.81
CA GLY A 2 25.19 -29.96 -16.46
C GLY A 2 25.18 -28.44 -16.49
N VAL A 3 24.00 -27.81 -16.60
CA VAL A 3 23.70 -26.48 -16.01
C VAL A 3 22.19 -26.43 -15.77
N GLN A 4 21.79 -26.79 -14.55
CA GLN A 4 20.51 -26.35 -14.00
C GLN A 4 20.65 -24.84 -13.75
N LYS A 5 19.97 -24.01 -14.54
CA LYS A 5 19.79 -22.60 -14.20
C LYS A 5 18.69 -22.54 -13.15
N SER A 6 19.07 -22.66 -11.89
CA SER A 6 18.24 -22.31 -10.74
C SER A 6 17.93 -20.82 -10.82
N VAL A 7 16.85 -20.48 -11.51
CA VAL A 7 16.19 -19.19 -11.34
C VAL A 7 15.64 -19.23 -9.93
N LEU A 8 16.31 -18.50 -9.03
CA LEU A 8 15.83 -18.21 -7.69
C LEU A 8 14.39 -17.70 -7.80
N HIS A 9 13.43 -18.61 -7.64
CA HIS A 9 12.06 -18.26 -7.33
C HIS A 9 12.15 -17.73 -5.91
N VAL A 10 12.39 -16.43 -5.79
CA VAL A 10 12.12 -15.73 -4.56
C VAL A 10 10.63 -15.97 -4.31
N GLU A 11 10.34 -16.87 -3.37
CA GLU A 11 9.08 -16.91 -2.65
C GLU A 11 8.95 -15.56 -1.96
N THR A 12 8.58 -14.56 -2.76
CA THR A 12 8.10 -13.29 -2.25
C THR A 12 6.79 -13.68 -1.61
N VAL A 13 6.83 -13.88 -0.29
CA VAL A 13 5.67 -13.59 0.55
C VAL A 13 5.10 -12.31 -0.04
N THR A 14 3.97 -12.42 -0.73
CA THR A 14 3.39 -11.37 -1.55
C THR A 14 2.87 -10.33 -0.58
N LYS A 15 3.78 -9.53 -0.02
CA LYS A 15 3.46 -8.42 0.86
C LYS A 15 2.48 -7.56 0.09
N HIS A 16 1.33 -7.35 0.70
CA HIS A 16 0.24 -6.62 0.10
C HIS A 16 0.80 -5.26 -0.34
N PRO A 17 0.56 -4.81 -1.59
CA PRO A 17 1.21 -3.61 -2.12
C PRO A 17 0.97 -2.37 -1.24
N PHE A 18 -0.09 -2.39 -0.44
CA PHE A 18 -0.42 -1.37 0.55
C PHE A 18 0.55 -1.32 1.73
N GLU A 19 1.13 -2.45 2.16
CA GLU A 19 2.15 -2.48 3.21
C GLU A 19 3.36 -1.61 2.86
N ASN A 20 3.63 -1.42 1.56
CA ASN A 20 4.72 -0.54 1.11
C ASN A 20 4.47 0.94 1.44
N CYS A 21 3.27 1.35 1.83
CA CYS A 21 3.00 2.71 2.32
C CYS A 21 3.42 2.92 3.79
N PHE A 22 3.66 1.83 4.51
CA PHE A 22 3.94 1.83 5.94
C PHE A 22 5.40 1.47 6.20
N VAL A 23 5.92 2.00 7.30
CA VAL A 23 7.16 1.49 7.92
C VAL A 23 6.78 0.31 8.81
N ASP A 24 5.70 0.44 9.55
CA ASP A 24 5.13 -0.58 10.42
C ASP A 24 3.61 -0.45 10.45
N LEU A 25 2.90 -1.58 10.55
CA LEU A 25 1.43 -1.60 10.61
C LEU A 25 0.88 -1.70 12.03
N GLY A 26 1.71 -1.68 13.07
CA GLY A 26 1.25 -1.64 14.47
C GLY A 26 0.46 -2.87 14.90
N GLY A 27 0.65 -4.01 14.23
CA GLY A 27 -0.14 -5.24 14.46
C GLY A 27 -1.44 -5.33 13.67
N HIS A 28 -1.76 -4.33 12.84
CA HIS A 28 -2.89 -4.38 11.90
C HIS A 28 -2.52 -5.14 10.62
N SER A 29 -3.49 -5.81 10.02
CA SER A 29 -3.30 -6.40 8.69
C SER A 29 -3.44 -5.35 7.59
N ALA A 30 -2.73 -5.54 6.47
CA ALA A 30 -2.82 -4.64 5.32
C ALA A 30 -4.24 -4.49 4.77
N GLU A 31 -5.03 -5.56 4.82
CA GLU A 31 -6.44 -5.57 4.42
C GLU A 31 -7.29 -4.67 5.33
N GLN A 32 -7.11 -4.75 6.65
CA GLN A 32 -7.81 -3.89 7.61
C GLN A 32 -7.46 -2.42 7.37
N ALA A 33 -6.17 -2.12 7.21
CA ALA A 33 -5.69 -0.78 6.94
C ALA A 33 -6.26 -0.23 5.61
N LEU A 34 -6.39 -1.08 4.58
CA LEU A 34 -7.00 -0.70 3.31
C LEU A 34 -8.51 -0.46 3.42
N THR A 35 -9.23 -1.28 4.19
CA THR A 35 -10.67 -1.10 4.44
C THR A 35 -10.91 0.25 5.11
N VAL A 36 -10.12 0.58 6.13
CA VAL A 36 -10.22 1.86 6.86
C VAL A 36 -9.86 3.04 5.97
N LEU A 37 -8.80 2.92 5.15
CA LEU A 37 -8.43 3.96 4.18
C LEU A 37 -9.54 4.20 3.15
N THR A 38 -10.11 3.12 2.62
CA THR A 38 -11.20 3.20 1.63
C THR A 38 -12.43 3.86 2.25
N ALA A 39 -12.78 3.49 3.48
CA ALA A 39 -13.86 4.13 4.23
C ALA A 39 -13.63 5.64 4.43
N ALA A 40 -12.42 6.07 4.80
CA ALA A 40 -12.07 7.47 4.94
C ALA A 40 -12.22 8.25 3.61
N VAL A 41 -11.79 7.66 2.50
CA VAL A 41 -11.93 8.25 1.15
C VAL A 41 -13.39 8.38 0.72
N HIS A 42 -14.25 7.43 1.11
CA HIS A 42 -15.70 7.47 0.88
C HIS A 42 -16.44 8.45 1.81
N ALA A 43 -15.95 8.64 3.03
CA ALA A 43 -16.45 9.62 3.99
C ALA A 43 -15.99 11.07 3.69
N ALA A 44 -15.47 11.33 2.49
CA ALA A 44 -14.93 12.63 2.07
C ALA A 44 -13.75 13.17 2.91
N GLN A 45 -13.05 12.32 3.68
CA GLN A 45 -11.87 12.70 4.46
C GLN A 45 -10.59 12.75 3.62
N ARG A 46 -10.71 12.98 2.31
CA ARG A 46 -9.57 12.91 1.37
C ARG A 46 -8.53 13.97 1.63
N GLU A 47 -8.95 15.13 2.16
CA GLU A 47 -8.09 16.26 2.49
C GLU A 47 -7.52 16.17 3.91
N MET A 48 -7.97 15.19 4.71
CA MET A 48 -7.41 14.94 6.02
C MET A 48 -5.93 14.57 5.87
N ASN A 49 -5.10 15.08 6.78
CA ASN A 49 -3.69 14.73 6.81
C ASN A 49 -3.54 13.23 7.10
N ALA A 50 -2.64 12.56 6.37
CA ALA A 50 -2.46 11.12 6.49
C ALA A 50 -1.88 10.69 7.85
N PHE A 51 -1.05 11.54 8.48
CA PHE A 51 -0.53 11.32 9.83
C PHE A 51 -1.62 11.46 10.91
N ASP A 52 -2.49 12.47 10.80
CA ASP A 52 -3.64 12.61 11.71
C ASP A 52 -4.60 11.43 11.55
N TRP A 53 -4.87 11.04 10.30
CA TRP A 53 -5.73 9.90 9.99
C TRP A 53 -5.17 8.59 10.55
N ILE A 54 -3.88 8.28 10.33
CA ILE A 54 -3.31 7.00 10.82
C ILE A 54 -3.30 6.95 12.35
N SER A 55 -3.07 8.08 13.02
CA SER A 55 -3.07 8.15 14.49
C SER A 55 -4.43 7.83 15.10
N ASP A 56 -5.52 8.23 14.43
CA ASP A 56 -6.90 7.95 14.84
C ASP A 56 -7.37 6.55 14.39
N ALA A 57 -7.14 6.24 13.11
CA ALA A 57 -7.78 5.12 12.45
C ALA A 57 -7.01 3.79 12.56
N LEU A 58 -5.68 3.86 12.77
CA LEU A 58 -4.78 2.70 12.90
C LEU A 58 -3.75 2.97 14.00
N PRO A 59 -4.18 2.99 15.28
CA PRO A 59 -3.27 3.27 16.38
C PRO A 59 -2.12 2.26 16.41
N GLY A 60 -0.89 2.77 16.51
CA GLY A 60 0.34 1.98 16.47
C GLY A 60 0.94 1.80 15.08
N ALA A 61 0.19 2.06 14.01
CA ALA A 61 0.73 2.00 12.65
C ALA A 61 1.53 3.28 12.32
N THR A 62 2.61 3.11 11.55
CA THR A 62 3.54 4.18 11.17
C THR A 62 3.65 4.27 9.66
N LEU A 63 3.24 5.39 9.07
CA LEU A 63 3.43 5.67 7.64
C LEU A 63 4.89 5.96 7.31
N LYS A 64 5.27 5.72 6.06
CA LYS A 64 6.52 6.27 5.53
C LYS A 64 6.47 7.81 5.58
N PRO A 65 7.57 8.49 5.95
CA PRO A 65 7.59 9.94 6.10
C PRO A 65 7.07 10.68 4.85
N ALA A 66 7.46 10.22 3.66
CA ALA A 66 7.00 10.79 2.38
C ALA A 66 5.47 10.76 2.19
N LEU A 67 4.76 9.84 2.84
CA LEU A 67 3.30 9.71 2.78
C LEU A 67 2.61 10.32 4.00
N ALA A 68 3.29 10.37 5.15
CA ALA A 68 2.76 10.96 6.39
C ALA A 68 2.50 12.46 6.28
N PHE A 69 3.31 13.19 5.49
CA PHE A 69 3.11 14.62 5.25
C PHE A 69 2.03 14.96 4.21
N GLY A 70 1.53 13.95 3.49
CA GLY A 70 0.48 14.12 2.50
C GLY A 70 -0.92 14.00 3.09
N THR A 71 -1.90 13.91 2.21
CA THR A 71 -3.30 13.68 2.54
C THR A 71 -3.71 12.21 2.43
N VAL A 72 -4.81 11.83 3.07
CA VAL A 72 -5.44 10.50 2.92
C VAL A 72 -5.73 10.18 1.45
N GLY A 73 -6.14 11.19 0.66
CA GLY A 73 -6.36 11.04 -0.78
C GLY A 73 -5.07 10.77 -1.57
N GLU A 74 -3.97 11.40 -1.19
CA GLU A 74 -2.65 11.15 -1.79
C GLU A 74 -2.11 9.78 -1.40
N LEU A 75 -2.31 9.34 -0.16
CA LEU A 75 -1.99 7.99 0.30
C LEU A 75 -2.75 6.94 -0.52
N TYR A 76 -4.07 7.13 -0.68
CA TYR A 76 -4.90 6.26 -1.51
C TYR A 76 -4.41 6.22 -2.97
N ARG A 77 -4.11 7.38 -3.58
CA ARG A 77 -3.56 7.42 -4.94
C ARG A 77 -2.18 6.78 -5.05
N SER A 78 -1.34 6.90 -4.04
CA SER A 78 0.02 6.35 -4.03
C SER A 78 0.00 4.83 -4.01
N TYR A 79 -1.04 4.23 -3.43
CA TYR A 79 -1.31 2.81 -3.51
C TYR A 79 -1.99 2.39 -4.83
N THR A 80 -3.01 3.14 -5.29
CA THR A 80 -3.76 2.73 -6.49
C THR A 80 -3.01 2.94 -7.80
N ARG A 81 -2.18 3.98 -7.94
CA ARG A 81 -1.39 4.23 -9.16
C ARG A 81 -0.46 3.07 -9.55
N PRO A 82 0.34 2.48 -8.64
CA PRO A 82 1.15 1.31 -8.99
C PRO A 82 0.29 0.09 -9.34
N ALA A 83 -0.85 -0.12 -8.68
CA ALA A 83 -1.77 -1.22 -9.01
C ALA A 83 -2.41 -1.06 -10.41
N GLU A 84 -2.82 0.16 -10.78
CA GLU A 84 -3.32 0.46 -12.12
C GLU A 84 -2.23 0.32 -13.19
N LEU A 85 -0.99 0.74 -12.90
CA LEU A 85 0.13 0.63 -13.84
C LEU A 85 0.57 -0.82 -14.07
N VAL A 86 0.46 -1.68 -13.04
CA VAL A 86 0.63 -3.14 -13.19
C VAL A 86 -0.49 -3.75 -14.03
N ARG A 87 -1.75 -3.35 -13.84
CA ARG A 87 -2.88 -3.77 -14.67
C ARG A 87 -2.70 -3.36 -16.14
N LEU A 88 -2.31 -2.11 -16.40
CA LEU A 88 -2.09 -1.58 -17.76
C LEU A 88 -0.92 -2.27 -18.47
N LYS A 89 0.17 -2.58 -17.78
CA LYS A 89 1.28 -3.36 -18.33
C LYS A 89 0.91 -4.82 -18.66
N GLY A 90 -0.06 -5.39 -17.95
CA GLY A 90 -0.63 -6.70 -18.27
C GLY A 90 -1.42 -6.71 -19.58
N VAL A 91 -2.13 -5.61 -19.88
CA VAL A 91 -2.92 -5.46 -21.11
C VAL A 91 -2.06 -5.17 -22.33
N LEU A 92 -0.95 -4.43 -22.19
CA LEU A 92 -0.07 -4.07 -23.32
C LEU A 92 0.84 -5.23 -23.81
N ARG A 93 0.71 -6.43 -23.23
CA ARG A 93 1.45 -7.64 -23.62
C ARG A 93 0.58 -8.73 -24.25
N SER A 94 -0.72 -8.47 -24.47
CA SER A 94 -1.62 -9.37 -25.21
C SER A 94 -1.79 -8.95 -26.66
#